data_AF-A0A6J7D631-F1
#
_entry.id   AF-A0A6J7D631-F1
#
_cell.length_a   1.000
_cell.length_b   1.000
_cell.length_c   1.000
_cell.angle_alpha   90.00
_cell.angle_beta   90.00
_cell.angle_gamma   90.00
#
_symmetry.space_group_name_H-M   'P 1'
#
loop_
_entity.id
_entity.type
_entity.pdbx_description
1 polymer ?
#
loop_
_entity_poly.entity_id
_entity_poly.type
_entity_poly.pdbx_seq_one_letter_code
_entity_poly.pdbx_strand_id
1 'polypeptide(L)'
;MERFLLEACGPDADADKVYAYCQGSVAHYNWLVDHGVPFKGEFCDEPNREPITDAGLCFSGGEDSWPFNTIADVVPRGHHPQFPDTAGGFLMECLTGALAKTDVAVHTDARVERLIVDAGRVVGLVARVDGRDLHVCATGGVILCAGGFIFNEEMLARYCPEALRPFSAWRVGTDNDDGRGIRLGEGAGGTTTRMDSVECALPIGPPHRMARALLVGKDGKRFINEDTYTGRIGHRALVDQQGEIYMIVSEEIFEVNFVGMRITWAAETPEELAADVGLPADVLAETIATYNQHAENGTDPEWHKEPDFLVPLRPPYGAIDLRVDSKAIYAPFTLGGLKTDPDSHVLDPSGVPVPGLYAAGRSTAGIAAHGYVSGISLGDGSFFGRRAGESAARKK
;
A
#
# COMPACT_ATOMS: atom_id res chain seq x y z
N MET A 1 -13.60 -11.51 -5.72
CA MET A 1 -13.05 -10.31 -5.05
C MET A 1 -12.77 -10.59 -3.59
N GLU A 2 -13.75 -10.98 -2.79
CA GLU A 2 -13.58 -11.23 -1.35
C GLU A 2 -12.45 -12.20 -1.01
N ARG A 3 -12.45 -13.42 -1.58
CA ARG A 3 -11.35 -14.40 -1.40
C ARG A 3 -9.97 -13.82 -1.73
N PHE A 4 -9.88 -13.07 -2.83
CA PHE A 4 -8.63 -12.42 -3.22
C PHE A 4 -8.18 -11.40 -2.17
N LEU A 5 -9.08 -10.51 -1.74
CA LEU A 5 -8.73 -9.48 -0.76
C LEU A 5 -8.37 -10.06 0.60
N LEU A 6 -9.08 -11.09 1.07
CA LEU A 6 -8.76 -11.75 2.35
C LEU A 6 -7.33 -12.31 2.35
N GLU A 7 -6.92 -12.92 1.24
CA GLU A 7 -5.58 -13.52 1.10
C GLU A 7 -4.51 -12.46 0.79
N ALA A 8 -4.76 -11.57 -0.17
CA ALA A 8 -3.79 -10.56 -0.61
C ALA A 8 -3.57 -9.43 0.39
N CYS A 9 -4.56 -9.13 1.24
CA CYS A 9 -4.42 -8.15 2.33
C CYS A 9 -4.05 -8.80 3.66
N GLY A 10 -4.04 -10.13 3.75
CA GLY A 10 -3.82 -10.88 4.98
C GLY A 10 -2.35 -10.95 5.44
N PRO A 11 -2.07 -11.67 6.54
CA PRO A 11 -3.04 -12.33 7.43
C PRO A 11 -3.96 -11.32 8.16
N ASP A 12 -5.01 -11.83 8.81
CA ASP A 12 -5.90 -11.04 9.69
C ASP A 12 -6.65 -9.86 9.04
N ALA A 13 -6.92 -9.97 7.74
CA ALA A 13 -7.85 -9.09 7.04
C ALA A 13 -9.24 -9.15 7.71
N ASP A 14 -9.84 -7.98 7.94
CA ASP A 14 -11.17 -7.88 8.57
C ASP A 14 -12.25 -8.34 7.59
N ALA A 15 -12.77 -9.55 7.80
CA ALA A 15 -13.72 -10.17 6.90
C ALA A 15 -15.02 -9.37 6.76
N ASP A 16 -15.50 -8.73 7.82
CA ASP A 16 -16.74 -7.94 7.77
C ASP A 16 -16.54 -6.67 6.93
N LYS A 17 -15.39 -6.00 7.09
CA LYS A 17 -15.03 -4.85 6.24
C LYS A 17 -14.78 -5.24 4.80
N VAL A 18 -14.06 -6.34 4.55
CA VAL A 18 -13.80 -6.83 3.19
C VAL A 18 -15.12 -7.21 2.51
N TYR A 19 -16.02 -7.90 3.23
CA TYR A 19 -17.35 -8.23 2.72
C TYR A 19 -18.13 -6.96 2.37
N ALA A 20 -18.24 -6.01 3.31
CA ALA A 20 -18.96 -4.75 3.08
C ALA A 20 -18.39 -3.96 1.89
N TYR A 21 -17.08 -3.90 1.74
CA TYR A 21 -16.40 -3.25 0.63
C TYR A 21 -16.70 -3.96 -0.70
N CYS A 22 -16.60 -5.29 -0.75
CA CYS A 22 -16.88 -6.07 -1.95
C CYS A 22 -18.34 -5.91 -2.41
N GLN A 23 -19.30 -6.01 -1.49
CA GLN A 23 -20.72 -5.87 -1.83
C GLN A 23 -21.08 -4.46 -2.31
N GLY A 24 -20.40 -3.43 -1.78
CA GLY A 24 -20.65 -2.04 -2.12
C GLY A 24 -19.78 -1.48 -3.26
N SER A 25 -18.77 -2.22 -3.75
CA SER A 25 -17.73 -1.68 -4.62
C SER A 25 -18.27 -1.10 -5.94
N VAL A 26 -19.22 -1.78 -6.60
CA VAL A 26 -19.83 -1.28 -7.86
C VAL A 26 -20.64 0.00 -7.63
N ALA A 27 -21.44 0.05 -6.56
CA ALA A 27 -22.17 1.26 -6.19
C ALA A 27 -21.22 2.41 -5.78
N HIS A 28 -20.05 2.08 -5.25
CA HIS A 28 -19.01 3.05 -4.94
C HIS A 28 -18.34 3.62 -6.18
N TYR A 29 -18.01 2.77 -7.15
CA TYR A 29 -17.51 3.20 -8.46
C TYR A 29 -18.50 4.17 -9.14
N ASN A 30 -19.78 3.80 -9.22
CA ASN A 30 -20.80 4.67 -9.82
C ASN A 30 -20.93 6.01 -9.07
N TRP A 31 -20.82 6.00 -7.75
CA TRP A 31 -20.82 7.23 -6.96
C TRP A 31 -19.64 8.15 -7.31
N LEU A 32 -18.43 7.61 -7.54
CA LEU A 32 -17.29 8.42 -7.99
C LEU A 32 -17.56 9.04 -9.37
N VAL A 33 -18.13 8.25 -10.29
CA VAL A 33 -18.52 8.72 -11.63
C VAL A 33 -19.58 9.83 -11.54
N ASP A 34 -20.59 9.67 -10.69
CA ASP A 34 -21.64 10.68 -10.45
C ASP A 34 -21.07 12.00 -9.88
N HIS A 35 -19.92 11.93 -9.19
CA HIS A 35 -19.19 13.09 -8.67
C HIS A 35 -18.09 13.59 -9.64
N GLY A 36 -18.13 13.15 -10.89
CA GLY A 36 -17.33 13.70 -11.98
C GLY A 36 -15.94 13.09 -12.13
N VAL A 37 -15.68 11.90 -11.56
CA VAL A 37 -14.42 11.17 -11.79
C VAL A 37 -14.57 10.32 -13.07
N PRO A 38 -13.90 10.68 -14.19
CA PRO A 38 -13.97 9.89 -15.41
C PRO A 38 -13.08 8.66 -15.31
N PHE A 39 -13.49 7.55 -15.92
CA PHE A 39 -12.67 6.35 -16.10
C PHE A 39 -12.77 5.93 -17.57
N LYS A 40 -11.62 5.73 -18.23
CA LYS A 40 -11.59 5.24 -19.61
C LYS A 40 -11.86 3.73 -19.59
N GLY A 41 -12.76 3.25 -20.46
CA GLY A 41 -13.04 1.83 -20.64
C GLY A 41 -11.92 1.08 -21.38
N GLU A 42 -10.69 1.22 -20.91
CA GLU A 42 -9.48 0.68 -21.51
C GLU A 42 -8.61 0.02 -20.43
N PHE A 43 -8.13 -1.18 -20.74
CA PHE A 43 -7.25 -1.96 -19.89
C PHE A 43 -5.79 -1.70 -20.28
N CYS A 44 -4.96 -1.40 -19.28
CA CYS A 44 -3.52 -1.29 -19.39
C CYS A 44 -2.89 -2.63 -19.02
N ASP A 45 -2.33 -3.29 -20.04
CA ASP A 45 -1.63 -4.57 -19.91
C ASP A 45 -0.13 -4.41 -19.60
N GLU A 46 0.31 -3.19 -19.25
CA GLU A 46 1.67 -2.96 -18.75
C GLU A 46 1.71 -3.18 -17.23
N PRO A 47 2.45 -4.18 -16.72
CA PRO A 47 2.44 -4.50 -15.30
C PRO A 47 3.32 -3.54 -14.49
N ASN A 48 3.11 -3.54 -13.17
CA ASN A 48 3.98 -2.92 -12.16
C ASN A 48 4.01 -1.40 -12.06
N ARG A 49 3.06 -0.67 -12.66
CA ARG A 49 2.80 0.76 -12.37
C ARG A 49 1.32 1.10 -12.57
N GLU A 50 0.91 2.23 -11.98
CA GLU A 50 -0.18 3.04 -12.52
C GLU A 50 0.01 3.24 -14.05
N PRO A 51 -1.07 3.18 -14.84
CA PRO A 51 -0.98 3.38 -16.29
C PRO A 51 -0.22 4.69 -16.63
N ILE A 52 0.80 4.60 -17.50
CA ILE A 52 1.48 5.80 -18.03
C ILE A 52 0.53 6.55 -19.00
N THR A 53 -0.39 5.80 -19.60
CA THR A 53 -1.48 6.31 -20.43
C THR A 53 -2.66 6.80 -19.58
N ASP A 54 -3.77 7.15 -20.22
CA ASP A 54 -5.04 7.48 -19.56
C ASP A 54 -6.00 6.28 -19.45
N ALA A 55 -5.46 5.04 -19.54
CA ALA A 55 -6.25 3.82 -19.38
C ALA A 55 -6.87 3.75 -17.97
N GLY A 56 -8.10 3.25 -17.88
CA GLY A 56 -8.88 3.30 -16.65
C GLY A 56 -8.82 2.04 -15.79
N LEU A 57 -8.16 0.97 -16.27
CA LEU A 57 -8.11 -0.31 -15.57
C LEU A 57 -6.75 -0.99 -15.70
N CYS A 58 -6.20 -1.51 -14.61
CA CYS A 58 -4.97 -2.33 -14.59
C CYS A 58 -5.00 -3.39 -13.48
N PHE A 59 -4.04 -4.33 -13.53
CA PHE A 59 -3.68 -5.14 -12.37
C PHE A 59 -2.94 -4.30 -11.34
N SER A 60 -3.17 -4.57 -10.05
CA SER A 60 -2.77 -3.63 -8.99
C SER A 60 -2.31 -4.30 -7.70
N GLY A 61 -2.51 -5.61 -7.56
CA GLY A 61 -2.23 -6.36 -6.34
C GLY A 61 -1.67 -7.75 -6.58
N GLY A 62 -1.27 -8.05 -7.81
CA GLY A 62 -0.78 -9.36 -8.20
C GLY A 62 -1.91 -10.37 -8.41
N GLU A 63 -3.12 -9.90 -8.76
CA GLU A 63 -4.26 -10.76 -9.08
C GLU A 63 -3.94 -11.83 -10.13
N ASP A 64 -3.01 -11.52 -11.02
CA ASP A 64 -2.50 -12.28 -12.16
C ASP A 64 -1.24 -13.09 -11.85
N SER A 65 -0.72 -13.04 -10.61
CA SER A 65 0.51 -13.70 -10.20
C SER A 65 0.29 -14.68 -9.05
N TRP A 66 1.19 -15.64 -8.89
CA TRP A 66 1.16 -16.57 -7.76
C TRP A 66 1.42 -15.83 -6.41
N PRO A 67 0.73 -16.20 -5.32
CA PRO A 67 -0.22 -17.31 -5.18
C PRO A 67 -1.66 -16.97 -5.59
N PHE A 68 -1.97 -15.71 -5.85
CA PHE A 68 -3.34 -15.22 -5.91
C PHE A 68 -4.12 -15.69 -7.13
N ASN A 69 -3.46 -15.87 -8.27
CA ASN A 69 -4.05 -16.44 -9.48
C ASN A 69 -4.54 -17.89 -9.30
N THR A 70 -4.10 -18.60 -8.25
CA THR A 70 -4.59 -19.95 -7.88
C THR A 70 -5.73 -19.93 -6.85
N ILE A 71 -5.96 -18.78 -6.22
CA ILE A 71 -6.89 -18.60 -5.09
C ILE A 71 -8.24 -18.04 -5.57
N ALA A 72 -8.21 -17.12 -6.52
CA ALA A 72 -9.38 -16.44 -7.04
C ALA A 72 -9.23 -16.18 -8.54
N ASP A 73 -10.36 -15.93 -9.21
CA ASP A 73 -10.35 -15.57 -10.63
C ASP A 73 -9.52 -14.30 -10.86
N VAL A 74 -8.65 -14.38 -11.87
CA VAL A 74 -7.78 -13.29 -12.32
C VAL A 74 -8.66 -12.20 -12.93
N VAL A 75 -8.83 -11.12 -12.18
CA VAL A 75 -9.67 -9.97 -12.58
C VAL A 75 -8.95 -8.70 -12.13
N PRO A 76 -8.61 -7.78 -13.04
CA PRO A 76 -7.97 -6.51 -12.67
C PRO A 76 -8.93 -5.64 -11.86
N ARG A 77 -8.41 -4.95 -10.84
CA ARG A 77 -9.22 -4.13 -9.92
C ARG A 77 -8.68 -2.71 -9.74
N GLY A 78 -7.51 -2.40 -10.29
CA GLY A 78 -6.93 -1.06 -10.25
C GLY A 78 -7.69 -0.12 -11.17
N HIS A 79 -8.70 0.57 -10.63
CA HIS A 79 -9.44 1.60 -11.36
C HIS A 79 -8.70 2.93 -11.27
N HIS A 80 -8.30 3.45 -12.42
CA HIS A 80 -7.51 4.67 -12.53
C HIS A 80 -8.36 5.78 -13.16
N PRO A 81 -8.55 6.94 -12.53
CA PRO A 81 -9.20 8.06 -13.19
C PRO A 81 -8.52 8.36 -14.53
N GLN A 82 -9.30 8.80 -15.53
CA GLN A 82 -8.81 9.10 -16.88
C GLN A 82 -7.91 10.35 -16.84
N PHE A 83 -6.65 10.13 -16.48
CA PHE A 83 -5.61 11.11 -16.33
C PHE A 83 -4.26 10.41 -16.57
N PRO A 84 -3.33 11.02 -17.31
CA PRO A 84 -2.00 10.42 -17.50
C PRO A 84 -1.18 10.46 -16.21
N ASP A 85 -0.36 9.44 -15.97
CA ASP A 85 0.47 9.29 -14.76
C ASP A 85 -0.36 9.30 -13.46
N THR A 86 0.08 9.99 -12.41
CA THR A 86 -0.50 9.89 -11.06
C THR A 86 -1.87 10.58 -10.97
N ALA A 87 -2.95 9.82 -10.90
CA ALA A 87 -4.31 10.35 -10.89
C ALA A 87 -4.87 10.73 -9.49
N GLY A 88 -4.13 10.50 -8.40
CA GLY A 88 -4.63 10.78 -7.04
C GLY A 88 -5.01 12.25 -6.82
N GLY A 89 -4.22 13.19 -7.36
CA GLY A 89 -4.55 14.62 -7.32
C GLY A 89 -5.80 14.97 -8.12
N PHE A 90 -5.96 14.36 -9.29
CA PHE A 90 -7.13 14.56 -10.14
C PHE A 90 -8.42 13.98 -9.53
N LEU A 91 -8.34 12.81 -8.88
CA LEU A 91 -9.45 12.28 -8.07
C LEU A 91 -9.90 13.30 -7.02
N MET A 92 -8.96 13.89 -6.29
CA MET A 92 -9.27 14.90 -5.28
C MET A 92 -9.81 16.19 -5.88
N GLU A 93 -9.34 16.61 -7.05
CA GLU A 93 -9.90 17.76 -7.78
C GLU A 93 -11.39 17.56 -8.11
N CYS A 94 -11.77 16.38 -8.62
CA CYS A 94 -13.17 16.05 -8.89
C CYS A 94 -14.02 16.10 -7.60
N LEU A 95 -13.56 15.45 -6.53
CA LEU A 95 -14.31 15.37 -5.27
C LEU A 95 -14.42 16.73 -4.56
N THR A 96 -13.36 17.54 -4.58
CA THR A 96 -13.38 18.90 -4.02
C THR A 96 -14.22 19.84 -4.89
N GLY A 97 -14.23 19.65 -6.21
CA GLY A 97 -15.15 20.34 -7.13
C GLY A 97 -16.62 19.98 -6.88
N ALA A 98 -16.93 18.75 -6.46
CA ALA A 98 -18.27 18.37 -6.04
C ALA A 98 -18.63 18.98 -4.67
N LEU A 99 -17.70 18.96 -3.70
CA LEU A 99 -17.85 19.60 -2.39
C LEU A 99 -18.15 21.09 -2.51
N ALA A 100 -17.48 21.80 -3.42
CA ALA A 100 -17.66 23.23 -3.65
C ALA A 100 -19.06 23.61 -4.15
N LYS A 101 -19.88 22.64 -4.58
CA LYS A 101 -21.29 22.84 -4.98
C LYS A 101 -22.27 22.64 -3.83
N THR A 102 -21.77 22.47 -2.60
CA THR A 102 -22.56 22.26 -1.38
C THR A 102 -22.36 23.42 -0.40
N ASP A 103 -23.21 23.51 0.61
CA ASP A 103 -23.09 24.49 1.70
C ASP A 103 -22.16 24.02 2.84
N VAL A 104 -21.35 22.97 2.62
CA VAL A 104 -20.42 22.46 3.64
C VAL A 104 -19.32 23.49 3.88
N ALA A 105 -19.18 23.94 5.14
CA ALA A 105 -18.12 24.85 5.54
C ALA A 105 -16.76 24.13 5.56
N VAL A 106 -15.76 24.75 4.90
CA VAL A 106 -14.38 24.25 4.87
C VAL A 106 -13.48 25.27 5.56
N HIS A 107 -12.74 24.80 6.57
CA HIS A 107 -11.72 25.59 7.26
C HIS A 107 -10.34 25.04 6.91
N THR A 108 -9.48 25.90 6.36
CA THR A 108 -8.05 25.64 6.14
C THR A 108 -7.22 26.26 7.26
N ASP A 109 -5.91 25.96 7.31
CA ASP A 109 -5.07 26.30 8.47
C ASP A 109 -5.72 25.87 9.81
N ALA A 110 -6.40 24.72 9.77
CA ALA A 110 -7.25 24.22 10.84
C ALA A 110 -6.65 22.94 11.43
N ARG A 111 -6.05 23.05 12.61
CA ARG A 111 -5.46 21.92 13.34
C ARG A 111 -6.33 21.52 14.51
N VAL A 112 -6.94 20.33 14.47
CA VAL A 112 -7.68 19.78 15.62
C VAL A 112 -6.70 19.42 16.73
N GLU A 113 -6.91 19.98 17.92
CA GLU A 113 -6.05 19.77 19.09
C GLU A 113 -6.66 18.76 20.08
N ARG A 114 -8.00 18.78 20.24
CA ARG A 114 -8.69 17.97 21.27
C ARG A 114 -10.11 17.61 20.85
N LEU A 115 -10.59 16.44 21.26
CA LEU A 115 -12.00 16.08 21.23
C LEU A 115 -12.69 16.47 22.54
N ILE A 116 -13.96 16.87 22.46
CA ILE A 116 -14.79 17.21 23.62
C ILE A 116 -15.72 16.03 23.90
N VAL A 117 -15.61 15.47 25.10
CA VAL A 117 -16.41 14.32 25.55
C VAL A 117 -17.33 14.76 26.69
N ASP A 118 -18.63 14.46 26.55
CA ASP A 118 -19.63 14.66 27.60
C ASP A 118 -20.42 13.36 27.80
N ALA A 119 -20.51 12.91 29.06
CA ALA A 119 -21.13 11.64 29.45
C ALA A 119 -20.73 10.43 28.57
N GLY A 120 -19.45 10.36 28.17
CA GLY A 120 -18.91 9.30 27.31
C GLY A 120 -19.20 9.44 25.81
N ARG A 121 -19.88 10.50 25.38
CA ARG A 121 -20.11 10.82 23.97
C ARG A 121 -19.17 11.92 23.49
N VAL A 122 -18.58 11.75 22.31
CA VAL A 122 -17.91 12.85 21.60
C VAL A 122 -18.96 13.83 21.07
N VAL A 123 -18.93 15.05 21.58
CA VAL A 123 -19.92 16.12 21.31
C VAL A 123 -19.31 17.32 20.58
N GLY A 124 -18.03 17.26 20.25
CA GLY A 124 -17.35 18.38 19.60
C GLY A 124 -15.83 18.23 19.58
N LEU A 125 -15.17 19.30 19.17
CA LEU A 125 -13.72 19.40 19.12
C LEU A 125 -13.24 20.83 19.38
N VAL A 126 -11.97 20.96 19.74
CA VAL A 126 -11.24 22.23 19.76
C VAL A 126 -10.21 22.18 18.64
N ALA A 127 -10.24 23.16 17.75
CA ALA A 127 -9.27 23.33 16.67
C ALA A 127 -8.58 24.69 16.78
N ARG A 128 -7.32 24.75 16.34
CA ARG A 128 -6.61 25.99 16.07
C ARG A 128 -6.84 26.35 14.60
N VAL A 129 -7.53 27.45 14.34
CA VAL A 129 -7.82 27.95 12.98
C VAL A 129 -7.28 29.37 12.86
N ASP A 130 -6.44 29.63 11.85
CA ASP A 130 -5.78 30.94 11.65
C ASP A 130 -5.08 31.45 12.92
N GLY A 131 -4.43 30.53 13.65
CA GLY A 131 -3.77 30.83 14.92
C GLY A 131 -4.71 31.25 16.06
N ARG A 132 -6.00 30.89 16.03
CA ARG A 132 -6.99 31.11 17.11
C ARG A 132 -7.72 29.83 17.49
N ASP A 133 -8.16 29.74 18.73
CA ASP A 133 -8.92 28.57 19.19
C ASP A 133 -10.38 28.69 18.73
N LEU A 134 -10.88 27.63 18.12
CA LEU A 134 -12.26 27.45 17.69
C LEU A 134 -12.85 26.23 18.39
N HIS A 135 -13.95 26.42 19.09
CA HIS A 135 -14.71 25.36 19.74
C HIS A 135 -15.90 24.98 18.85
N VAL A 136 -15.95 23.74 18.40
CA VAL A 136 -16.97 23.23 17.47
C VAL A 136 -17.85 22.24 18.20
N CYS A 137 -19.16 22.49 18.22
CA CYS A 137 -20.16 21.53 18.67
C CYS A 137 -20.53 20.60 17.50
N ALA A 138 -20.53 19.29 17.75
CA ALA A 138 -20.84 18.26 16.78
C ALA A 138 -22.10 17.49 17.20
N THR A 139 -23.23 17.80 16.58
CA THR A 139 -24.54 17.18 16.91
C THR A 139 -24.64 15.75 16.36
N GLY A 140 -24.15 15.51 15.14
CA GLY A 140 -24.09 14.18 14.52
C GLY A 140 -22.94 13.33 15.08
N GLY A 141 -21.74 13.90 15.13
CA GLY A 141 -20.51 13.29 15.63
C GLY A 141 -19.27 13.89 14.97
N VAL A 142 -18.09 13.40 15.34
CA VAL A 142 -16.81 13.77 14.74
C VAL A 142 -16.28 12.61 13.91
N ILE A 143 -15.83 12.90 12.69
CA ILE A 143 -15.20 11.92 11.79
C ILE A 143 -13.71 12.24 11.67
N LEU A 144 -12.84 11.30 12.05
CA LEU A 144 -11.39 11.44 11.96
C LEU A 144 -10.88 10.86 10.62
N CYS A 145 -10.37 11.75 9.75
CA CYS A 145 -9.77 11.41 8.44
C CYS A 145 -8.41 12.11 8.27
N ALA A 146 -7.56 12.09 9.30
CA ALA A 146 -6.36 12.92 9.40
C ALA A 146 -5.06 12.17 9.01
N GLY A 147 -5.16 11.17 8.13
CA GLY A 147 -3.99 10.43 7.66
C GLY A 147 -3.44 9.41 8.65
N GLY A 148 -2.32 8.79 8.25
CA GLY A 148 -1.59 7.77 9.00
C GLY A 148 -0.56 8.37 9.95
N PHE A 149 0.53 7.65 10.21
CA PHE A 149 1.61 8.09 11.10
C PHE A 149 3.03 7.93 10.51
N ILE A 150 3.15 7.81 9.18
CA ILE A 150 4.42 7.58 8.49
C ILE A 150 5.44 8.73 8.64
N PHE A 151 5.00 9.94 9.00
CA PHE A 151 5.88 11.07 9.33
C PHE A 151 6.02 11.34 10.83
N ASN A 152 5.53 10.44 11.68
CA ASN A 152 5.78 10.47 13.12
C ASN A 152 6.87 9.46 13.50
N GLU A 153 8.11 9.94 13.63
CA GLU A 153 9.26 9.08 13.93
C GLU A 153 9.15 8.34 15.27
N GLU A 154 8.50 8.92 16.28
CA GLU A 154 8.28 8.25 17.58
C GLU A 154 7.32 7.07 17.44
N MET A 155 6.20 7.27 16.70
CA MET A 155 5.27 6.20 16.42
C MET A 155 5.88 5.13 15.52
N LEU A 156 6.66 5.52 14.50
CA LEU A 156 7.38 4.56 13.67
C LEU A 156 8.39 3.75 14.48
N ALA A 157 9.21 4.39 15.32
CA ALA A 157 10.18 3.69 16.16
C ALA A 157 9.50 2.68 17.10
N ARG A 158 8.29 3.00 17.55
CA ARG A 158 7.51 2.13 18.43
C ARG A 158 6.82 0.99 17.70
N TYR A 159 6.26 1.23 16.53
CA TYR A 159 5.34 0.29 15.88
C TYR A 159 5.89 -0.33 14.59
N CYS A 160 6.55 0.44 13.73
CA CYS A 160 7.07 0.00 12.43
C CYS A 160 8.53 0.47 12.24
N PRO A 161 9.48 -0.01 13.06
CA PRO A 161 10.86 0.48 13.04
C PRO A 161 11.56 0.27 11.68
N GLU A 162 11.16 -0.74 10.91
CA GLU A 162 11.63 -0.99 9.55
C GLU A 162 11.29 0.15 8.57
N ALA A 163 10.15 0.83 8.76
CA ALA A 163 9.74 1.97 7.94
C ALA A 163 10.59 3.23 8.18
N LEU A 164 11.43 3.25 9.23
CA LEU A 164 12.40 4.32 9.46
C LEU A 164 13.63 4.21 8.58
N ARG A 165 13.98 3.00 8.12
CA ARG A 165 15.22 2.75 7.38
C ARG A 165 15.23 3.36 5.98
N PRO A 166 14.16 3.26 5.17
CA PRO A 166 14.10 3.95 3.89
C PRO A 166 14.33 5.45 4.04
N PHE A 167 14.95 6.06 3.02
CA PHE A 167 15.08 7.52 2.96
C PHE A 167 13.71 8.18 3.08
N SER A 168 13.61 9.15 3.99
CA SER A 168 12.34 9.82 4.30
C SER A 168 11.66 10.45 3.08
N ALA A 169 12.44 10.88 2.08
CA ALA A 169 11.94 11.42 0.81
C ALA A 169 11.08 10.44 -0.01
N TRP A 170 11.15 9.14 0.28
CA TRP A 170 10.36 8.11 -0.39
C TRP A 170 9.13 7.67 0.42
N ARG A 171 8.96 8.14 1.66
CA ARG A 171 7.77 7.82 2.46
C ARG A 171 6.52 8.37 1.79
N VAL A 172 5.51 7.52 1.63
CA VAL A 172 4.28 7.85 0.92
C VAL A 172 3.30 8.52 1.88
N GLY A 173 3.18 9.84 1.79
CA GLY A 173 2.28 10.63 2.62
C GLY A 173 2.66 12.11 2.60
N THR A 174 2.21 12.82 3.60
CA THR A 174 2.48 14.24 3.85
C THR A 174 3.02 14.41 5.25
N ASP A 175 3.72 15.52 5.53
CA ASP A 175 4.21 15.85 6.89
C ASP A 175 3.11 15.86 7.96
N ASN A 176 1.83 15.92 7.56
CA ASN A 176 0.67 15.88 8.44
C ASN A 176 0.15 14.46 8.73
N ASP A 177 0.70 13.42 8.11
CA ASP A 177 0.50 12.02 8.49
C ASP A 177 1.31 11.71 9.76
N ASP A 178 0.95 12.42 10.84
CA ASP A 178 1.65 12.50 12.13
C ASP A 178 1.00 11.64 13.24
N GLY A 179 0.00 10.84 12.87
CA GLY A 179 -0.78 10.02 13.80
C GLY A 179 -1.66 10.79 14.78
N ARG A 180 -1.85 12.11 14.62
CA ARG A 180 -2.69 12.92 15.53
C ARG A 180 -4.14 12.47 15.51
N GLY A 181 -4.69 12.12 14.34
CA GLY A 181 -6.04 11.57 14.22
C GLY A 181 -6.22 10.31 15.07
N ILE A 182 -5.24 9.39 15.00
CA ILE A 182 -5.24 8.16 15.78
C ILE A 182 -5.22 8.46 17.28
N ARG A 183 -4.28 9.30 17.73
CA ARG A 183 -4.14 9.67 19.15
C ARG A 183 -5.36 10.43 19.70
N LEU A 184 -6.03 11.26 18.88
CA LEU A 184 -7.29 11.90 19.25
C LEU A 184 -8.39 10.86 19.48
N GLY A 185 -8.49 9.85 18.60
CA GLY A 185 -9.45 8.77 18.75
C GLY A 185 -9.19 7.90 19.98
N GLU A 186 -7.93 7.53 20.23
CA GLU A 186 -7.54 6.82 21.46
C GLU A 186 -7.86 7.63 22.72
N GLY A 187 -7.54 8.93 22.71
CA GLY A 187 -7.84 9.84 23.81
C GLY A 187 -9.34 10.00 24.12
N ALA A 188 -10.20 9.67 23.17
CA ALA A 188 -11.66 9.66 23.34
C ALA A 188 -12.23 8.26 23.69
N GLY A 189 -11.37 7.27 23.93
CA GLY A 189 -11.76 5.91 24.33
C GLY A 189 -11.74 4.88 23.20
N GLY A 190 -11.32 5.26 21.99
CA GLY A 190 -11.12 4.34 20.88
C GLY A 190 -9.93 3.41 21.11
N THR A 191 -9.92 2.27 20.41
CA THR A 191 -8.77 1.35 20.37
C THR A 191 -8.15 1.33 18.98
N THR A 192 -6.87 0.94 18.91
CA THR A 192 -6.13 0.75 17.65
C THR A 192 -5.91 -0.72 17.35
N THR A 193 -5.61 -1.04 16.09
CA THR A 193 -5.19 -2.39 15.69
C THR A 193 -4.20 -2.31 14.53
N ARG A 194 -3.37 -3.36 14.38
CA ARG A 194 -2.36 -3.51 13.32
C ARG A 194 -1.42 -2.31 13.22
N MET A 195 -1.09 -1.69 14.36
CA MET A 195 -0.20 -0.52 14.40
C MET A 195 1.19 -0.85 13.85
N ASP A 196 1.59 -2.12 13.91
CA ASP A 196 2.81 -2.69 13.37
C ASP A 196 2.78 -2.96 11.85
N SER A 197 1.68 -2.63 11.17
CA SER A 197 1.53 -2.92 9.75
C SER A 197 1.95 -1.77 8.84
N VAL A 198 2.73 -2.13 7.81
CA VAL A 198 3.33 -1.24 6.84
C VAL A 198 3.12 -1.79 5.42
N GLU A 199 2.86 -0.91 4.47
CA GLU A 199 3.02 -1.18 3.04
C GLU A 199 4.37 -0.66 2.61
N CYS A 200 5.03 -1.33 1.66
CA CYS A 200 6.22 -0.76 1.04
C CYS A 200 6.36 -1.16 -0.42
N ALA A 201 6.38 -0.18 -1.32
CA ALA A 201 6.70 -0.42 -2.73
C ALA A 201 8.21 -0.43 -2.99
N LEU A 202 8.66 -1.41 -3.77
CA LEU A 202 10.00 -1.49 -4.36
C LEU A 202 9.87 -1.54 -5.89
N PRO A 203 10.13 -0.43 -6.60
CA PRO A 203 9.92 -0.34 -8.04
C PRO A 203 11.03 -1.06 -8.84
N ILE A 204 10.84 -2.34 -9.15
CA ILE A 204 11.78 -3.13 -9.96
C ILE A 204 11.57 -3.01 -11.48
N GLY A 205 10.49 -2.39 -11.92
CA GLY A 205 10.16 -2.02 -13.31
C GLY A 205 9.27 -0.77 -13.31
N PRO A 206 8.81 -0.24 -14.46
CA PRO A 206 9.06 -0.68 -15.82
C PRO A 206 10.53 -0.52 -16.29
N PRO A 207 10.97 -1.32 -17.29
CA PRO A 207 10.14 -2.25 -18.05
C PRO A 207 9.86 -3.54 -17.26
N HIS A 208 8.67 -4.13 -17.44
CA HIS A 208 8.25 -5.30 -16.65
C HIS A 208 9.13 -6.54 -16.85
N ARG A 209 9.80 -6.65 -18.00
CA ARG A 209 10.79 -7.71 -18.29
C ARG A 209 11.93 -7.79 -17.27
N MET A 210 12.13 -6.79 -16.42
CA MET A 210 13.03 -6.88 -15.26
C MET A 210 12.64 -8.01 -14.29
N ALA A 211 11.39 -8.48 -14.30
CA ALA A 211 10.95 -9.68 -13.57
C ALA A 211 11.65 -10.99 -14.03
N ARG A 212 12.37 -10.97 -15.16
CA ARG A 212 13.26 -12.06 -15.60
C ARG A 212 14.51 -12.22 -14.73
N ALA A 213 14.83 -11.23 -13.91
CA ALA A 213 15.86 -11.34 -12.89
C ALA A 213 15.41 -12.20 -11.70
N LEU A 214 16.35 -12.53 -10.81
CA LEU A 214 16.08 -13.19 -9.53
C LEU A 214 16.24 -12.20 -8.39
N LEU A 215 15.30 -12.21 -7.44
CA LEU A 215 15.46 -11.49 -6.18
C LEU A 215 15.95 -12.45 -5.11
N VAL A 216 17.11 -12.17 -4.54
CA VAL A 216 17.73 -13.01 -3.50
C VAL A 216 17.94 -12.24 -2.21
N GLY A 217 17.81 -12.94 -1.08
CA GLY A 217 18.17 -12.41 0.24
C GLY A 217 19.67 -12.48 0.50
N LYS A 218 20.09 -12.00 1.68
CA LYS A 218 21.49 -12.09 2.16
C LYS A 218 22.03 -13.52 2.28
N ASP A 219 21.15 -14.51 2.29
CA ASP A 219 21.50 -15.94 2.31
C ASP A 219 21.73 -16.53 0.91
N GLY A 220 21.57 -15.72 -0.15
CA GLY A 220 21.76 -16.11 -1.54
C GLY A 220 20.57 -16.83 -2.17
N LYS A 221 19.43 -16.94 -1.48
CA LYS A 221 18.25 -17.69 -1.94
C LYS A 221 17.14 -16.78 -2.43
N ARG A 222 16.35 -17.29 -3.38
CA ARG A 222 15.09 -16.64 -3.80
C ARG A 222 14.08 -16.63 -2.66
N PHE A 223 13.23 -15.61 -2.63
CA PHE A 223 12.21 -15.47 -1.58
C PHE A 223 10.83 -15.07 -2.10
N ILE A 224 10.70 -14.78 -3.39
CA ILE A 224 9.44 -14.30 -3.97
C ILE A 224 9.36 -14.60 -5.46
N ASN A 225 8.13 -14.66 -5.97
CA ASN A 225 7.85 -14.52 -7.39
C ASN A 225 8.11 -13.09 -7.86
N GLU A 226 9.05 -12.89 -8.78
CA GLU A 226 9.51 -11.57 -9.22
C GLU A 226 8.57 -10.86 -10.23
N ASP A 227 7.55 -11.55 -10.77
CA ASP A 227 6.53 -10.94 -11.63
C ASP A 227 5.28 -10.45 -10.86
N THR A 228 5.28 -10.60 -9.53
CA THR A 228 4.17 -10.13 -8.68
C THR A 228 4.19 -8.62 -8.47
N TYR A 229 3.15 -8.10 -7.82
CA TYR A 229 3.00 -6.70 -7.48
C TYR A 229 4.21 -6.15 -6.71
N THR A 230 4.73 -5.00 -7.15
CA THR A 230 5.91 -4.32 -6.57
C THR A 230 5.75 -3.92 -5.11
N GLY A 231 4.53 -3.65 -4.64
CA GLY A 231 4.26 -3.45 -3.21
C GLY A 231 4.36 -4.74 -2.39
N ARG A 232 4.02 -5.89 -2.99
CA ARG A 232 4.27 -7.19 -2.35
C ARG A 232 5.78 -7.50 -2.32
N ILE A 233 6.49 -7.21 -3.41
CA ILE A 233 7.95 -7.36 -3.46
C ILE A 233 8.61 -6.49 -2.39
N GLY A 234 8.29 -5.19 -2.34
CA GLY A 234 8.90 -4.24 -1.41
C GLY A 234 8.55 -4.55 0.05
N HIS A 235 7.31 -4.94 0.35
CA HIS A 235 6.92 -5.37 1.69
C HIS A 235 7.74 -6.58 2.15
N ARG A 236 7.81 -7.64 1.34
CA ARG A 236 8.59 -8.84 1.70
C ARG A 236 10.09 -8.56 1.76
N ALA A 237 10.60 -7.69 0.89
CA ALA A 237 11.98 -7.25 0.94
C ALA A 237 12.29 -6.49 2.23
N LEU A 238 11.43 -5.55 2.64
CA LEU A 238 11.65 -4.72 3.83
C LEU A 238 11.45 -5.51 5.13
N VAL A 239 10.35 -6.26 5.23
CA VAL A 239 9.92 -6.94 6.46
C VAL A 239 10.57 -8.33 6.58
N ASP A 240 10.36 -9.22 5.61
CA ASP A 240 10.83 -10.60 5.70
C ASP A 240 12.35 -10.70 5.53
N GLN A 241 12.90 -9.96 4.57
CA GLN A 241 14.34 -9.96 4.24
C GLN A 241 15.13 -8.87 4.96
N GLN A 242 14.48 -8.10 5.84
CA GLN A 242 15.10 -7.00 6.59
C GLN A 242 15.83 -6.02 5.68
N GLY A 243 15.30 -5.74 4.49
CA GLY A 243 15.90 -4.86 3.51
C GLY A 243 17.30 -5.28 3.03
N GLU A 244 17.70 -6.54 3.19
CA GLU A 244 19.00 -7.05 2.77
C GLU A 244 18.85 -7.95 1.53
N ILE A 245 18.50 -7.35 0.40
CA ILE A 245 18.24 -8.07 -0.85
C ILE A 245 19.08 -7.56 -2.02
N TYR A 246 19.21 -8.42 -3.02
CA TYR A 246 19.90 -8.14 -4.28
C TYR A 246 19.07 -8.65 -5.45
N MET A 247 19.20 -7.99 -6.61
CA MET A 247 18.66 -8.49 -7.87
C MET A 247 19.79 -9.07 -8.71
N ILE A 248 19.68 -10.35 -9.05
CA ILE A 248 20.65 -11.09 -9.85
C ILE A 248 20.11 -11.23 -11.27
N VAL A 249 20.92 -10.85 -12.26
CA VAL A 249 20.49 -10.73 -13.66
C VAL A 249 21.63 -11.11 -14.59
N SER A 250 21.33 -11.52 -15.82
CA SER A 250 22.33 -11.55 -16.89
C SER A 250 22.47 -10.17 -17.51
N GLU A 251 23.69 -9.74 -17.80
CA GLU A 251 23.90 -8.44 -18.43
C GLU A 251 23.11 -8.28 -19.74
N GLU A 252 22.95 -9.36 -20.51
CA GLU A 252 22.23 -9.34 -21.80
C GLU A 252 20.73 -9.02 -21.68
N ILE A 253 20.10 -9.33 -20.55
CA ILE A 253 18.67 -9.07 -20.30
C ILE A 253 18.45 -7.87 -19.38
N PHE A 254 19.53 -7.30 -18.84
CA PHE A 254 19.44 -6.16 -17.93
C PHE A 254 19.04 -4.91 -18.68
N GLU A 255 18.07 -4.19 -18.12
CA GLU A 255 17.66 -2.90 -18.62
C GLU A 255 17.50 -1.89 -17.51
N VAL A 256 17.78 -0.63 -17.86
CA VAL A 256 17.58 0.48 -16.96
C VAL A 256 16.09 0.68 -16.77
N ASN A 257 15.62 0.46 -15.54
CA ASN A 257 14.24 0.78 -15.19
C ASN A 257 14.03 2.29 -15.02
N PHE A 258 12.78 2.71 -14.84
CA PHE A 258 12.42 4.13 -14.74
C PHE A 258 13.05 4.87 -13.55
N VAL A 259 13.39 4.17 -12.46
CA VAL A 259 14.12 4.79 -11.32
C VAL A 259 15.63 4.77 -11.49
N GLY A 260 16.14 4.28 -12.62
CA GLY A 260 17.54 4.34 -12.96
C GLY A 260 18.42 3.30 -12.26
N MET A 261 17.90 2.12 -11.93
CA MET A 261 18.71 1.02 -11.38
C MET A 261 19.91 0.70 -12.28
N ARG A 262 21.00 0.25 -11.67
CA ARG A 262 22.27 -0.09 -12.34
C ARG A 262 22.85 -1.35 -11.73
N ILE A 263 23.49 -2.17 -12.55
CA ILE A 263 24.36 -3.25 -12.08
C ILE A 263 25.50 -2.61 -11.27
N THR A 264 25.68 -3.08 -10.04
CA THR A 264 26.71 -2.61 -9.11
C THR A 264 27.95 -3.51 -9.17
N TRP A 265 27.74 -4.82 -9.32
CA TRP A 265 28.79 -5.84 -9.45
C TRP A 265 28.54 -6.72 -10.66
N ALA A 266 29.59 -7.16 -11.32
CA ALA A 266 29.52 -8.05 -12.47
C ALA A 266 30.65 -9.09 -12.41
N ALA A 267 30.35 -10.34 -12.77
CA ALA A 267 31.32 -11.43 -12.78
C ALA A 267 31.00 -12.50 -13.83
N GLU A 268 31.98 -13.35 -14.15
CA GLU A 268 31.82 -14.43 -15.14
C GLU A 268 31.24 -15.70 -14.50
N THR A 269 31.31 -15.83 -13.18
CA THR A 269 30.68 -16.96 -12.46
C THR A 269 29.81 -16.51 -11.28
N PRO A 270 28.80 -17.30 -10.89
CA PRO A 270 28.00 -17.04 -9.69
C PRO A 270 28.85 -16.95 -8.41
N GLU A 271 29.92 -17.73 -8.30
CA GLU A 271 30.79 -17.76 -7.13
C GLU A 271 31.61 -16.48 -7.00
N GLU A 272 32.13 -15.97 -8.12
CA GLU A 272 32.81 -14.67 -8.17
C GLU A 272 31.83 -13.54 -7.82
N LEU A 273 30.62 -13.55 -8.39
CA LEU A 273 29.59 -12.55 -8.08
C LEU A 273 29.21 -12.58 -6.60
N ALA A 274 29.03 -13.78 -6.03
CA ALA A 274 28.72 -13.93 -4.62
C ALA A 274 29.84 -13.38 -3.72
N ALA A 275 31.10 -13.62 -4.07
CA ALA A 275 32.24 -13.10 -3.33
C ALA A 275 32.28 -11.55 -3.34
N ASP A 276 32.00 -10.94 -4.49
CA ASP A 276 31.96 -9.47 -4.66
C ASP A 276 30.82 -8.81 -3.87
N VAL A 277 29.66 -9.46 -3.81
CA VAL A 277 28.47 -8.98 -3.08
C VAL A 277 28.55 -9.29 -1.58
N GLY A 278 29.25 -10.35 -1.20
CA GLY A 278 29.27 -10.89 0.17
C GLY A 278 28.15 -11.90 0.47
N LEU A 279 27.69 -12.63 -0.55
CA LEU A 279 26.74 -13.75 -0.44
C LEU A 279 27.47 -15.10 -0.29
N PRO A 280 26.80 -16.16 0.21
CA PRO A 280 27.40 -17.49 0.23
C PRO A 280 27.57 -18.05 -1.19
N ALA A 281 28.81 -18.23 -1.64
CA ALA A 281 29.14 -18.60 -3.03
C ALA A 281 28.45 -19.88 -3.51
N ASP A 282 28.57 -20.97 -2.75
CA ASP A 282 27.96 -22.25 -3.11
C ASP A 282 26.42 -22.15 -3.21
N VAL A 283 25.79 -21.33 -2.36
CA VAL A 283 24.33 -21.18 -2.31
C VAL A 283 23.81 -20.37 -3.48
N LEU A 284 24.50 -19.27 -3.85
CA LEU A 284 24.09 -18.49 -5.01
C LEU A 284 24.26 -19.29 -6.31
N ALA A 285 25.37 -20.03 -6.43
CA ALA A 285 25.62 -20.92 -7.56
C ALA A 285 24.53 -21.98 -7.69
N GLU A 286 24.17 -22.65 -6.59
CA GLU A 286 23.08 -23.64 -6.55
C GLU A 286 21.72 -23.01 -6.89
N THR A 287 21.43 -21.81 -6.37
CA THR A 287 20.18 -21.08 -6.64
C THR A 287 20.04 -20.79 -8.13
N ILE A 288 21.08 -20.25 -8.78
CA ILE A 288 21.07 -19.95 -10.21
C ILE A 288 20.99 -21.25 -11.03
N ALA A 289 21.77 -22.28 -10.68
CA ALA A 289 21.75 -23.55 -11.40
C ALA A 289 20.38 -24.23 -11.35
N THR A 290 19.75 -24.26 -10.18
CA THR A 290 18.41 -24.83 -9.96
C THR A 290 17.35 -24.03 -10.73
N TYR A 291 17.38 -22.70 -10.63
CA TYR A 291 16.47 -21.85 -11.40
C TYR A 291 16.62 -22.08 -12.89
N ASN A 292 17.85 -22.08 -13.41
CA ASN A 292 18.13 -22.27 -14.83
C ASN A 292 17.59 -23.61 -15.34
N GLN A 293 17.81 -24.71 -14.60
CA GLN A 293 17.28 -26.02 -14.96
C GLN A 293 15.75 -26.01 -15.11
N HIS A 294 15.04 -25.30 -14.24
CA HIS A 294 13.59 -25.20 -14.30
C HIS A 294 13.10 -24.23 -15.39
N ALA A 295 13.77 -23.08 -15.53
CA ALA A 295 13.48 -22.08 -16.55
C ALA A 295 13.68 -22.62 -17.97
N GLU A 296 14.69 -23.46 -18.22
CA GLU A 296 14.88 -24.17 -19.50
C GLU A 296 13.69 -25.08 -19.86
N ASN A 297 12.97 -25.56 -18.85
CA ASN A 297 11.77 -26.37 -19.01
C ASN A 297 10.47 -25.54 -18.97
N GLY A 298 10.56 -24.21 -18.89
CA GLY A 298 9.40 -23.31 -18.82
C GLY A 298 8.59 -23.44 -17.53
N THR A 299 9.22 -23.82 -16.42
CA THR A 299 8.57 -23.97 -15.11
C THR A 299 9.32 -23.25 -14.01
N ASP A 300 8.62 -22.82 -12.96
CA ASP A 300 9.20 -22.40 -11.68
C ASP A 300 8.42 -23.10 -10.55
N PRO A 301 8.88 -24.27 -10.08
CA PRO A 301 8.14 -25.05 -9.08
C PRO A 301 8.19 -24.43 -7.68
N GLU A 302 9.10 -23.50 -7.43
CA GLU A 302 9.30 -22.92 -6.09
C GLU A 302 8.45 -21.66 -5.91
N TRP A 303 8.50 -20.76 -6.89
CA TRP A 303 7.85 -19.44 -6.81
C TRP A 303 6.82 -19.20 -7.90
N HIS A 304 6.62 -20.14 -8.82
CA HIS A 304 5.54 -20.11 -9.81
C HIS A 304 5.51 -18.84 -10.67
N LYS A 305 6.69 -18.28 -10.99
CA LYS A 305 6.84 -17.20 -11.97
C LYS A 305 6.25 -17.62 -13.33
N GLU A 306 5.54 -16.71 -13.98
CA GLU A 306 4.89 -16.97 -15.27
C GLU A 306 5.93 -17.28 -16.38
N PRO A 307 5.60 -18.19 -17.33
CA PRO A 307 6.54 -18.65 -18.33
C PRO A 307 7.22 -17.55 -19.16
N ASP A 308 6.53 -16.44 -19.43
CA ASP A 308 7.07 -15.31 -20.22
C ASP A 308 8.24 -14.57 -19.52
N PHE A 309 8.40 -14.77 -18.21
CA PHE A 309 9.51 -14.24 -17.41
C PHE A 309 10.57 -15.30 -17.07
N LEU A 310 10.40 -16.57 -17.48
CA LEU A 310 11.37 -17.62 -17.24
C LEU A 310 12.49 -17.57 -18.30
N VAL A 311 13.63 -17.01 -17.91
CA VAL A 311 14.83 -16.93 -18.75
C VAL A 311 16.04 -17.41 -17.96
N PRO A 312 16.75 -18.46 -18.41
CA PRO A 312 17.97 -18.89 -17.74
C PRO A 312 19.01 -17.77 -17.67
N LEU A 313 19.60 -17.56 -16.49
CA LEU A 313 20.67 -16.58 -16.30
C LEU A 313 22.02 -17.15 -16.76
N ARG A 314 22.68 -16.42 -17.65
CA ARG A 314 23.99 -16.70 -18.25
C ARG A 314 25.02 -15.61 -17.92
N PRO A 315 26.32 -15.93 -17.98
CA PRO A 315 27.37 -14.93 -17.83
C PRO A 315 27.41 -13.95 -19.02
N PRO A 316 27.90 -12.71 -18.81
CA PRO A 316 28.28 -12.14 -17.51
C PRO A 316 27.06 -11.93 -16.60
N TYR A 317 27.23 -12.27 -15.33
CA TYR A 317 26.20 -12.09 -14.30
C TYR A 317 26.37 -10.74 -13.64
N GLY A 318 25.25 -10.05 -13.38
CA GLY A 318 25.19 -8.80 -12.66
C GLY A 318 24.41 -8.91 -11.34
N ALA A 319 24.81 -8.13 -10.35
CA ALA A 319 24.06 -7.90 -9.13
C ALA A 319 23.75 -6.40 -8.96
N ILE A 320 22.49 -6.09 -8.69
CA ILE A 320 22.01 -4.74 -8.34
C ILE A 320 21.84 -4.68 -6.82
N ASP A 321 22.43 -3.65 -6.20
CA ASP A 321 22.28 -3.38 -4.77
C ASP A 321 20.87 -2.86 -4.48
N LEU A 322 20.03 -3.70 -3.88
CA LEU A 322 18.68 -3.35 -3.46
C LEU A 322 18.54 -3.25 -1.95
N ARG A 323 19.65 -3.10 -1.21
CA ARG A 323 19.56 -2.95 0.24
C ARG A 323 18.85 -1.66 0.63
N VAL A 324 18.03 -1.70 1.68
CA VAL A 324 17.25 -0.53 2.13
C VAL A 324 18.15 0.61 2.60
N ASP A 325 19.32 0.30 3.17
CA ASP A 325 20.30 1.29 3.62
C ASP A 325 21.28 1.71 2.49
N SER A 326 21.06 1.26 1.24
CA SER A 326 21.88 1.65 0.08
C SER A 326 21.25 2.81 -0.69
N LYS A 327 21.10 2.74 -2.02
CA LYS A 327 20.42 3.76 -2.84
C LYS A 327 19.07 3.29 -3.38
N ALA A 328 18.61 2.12 -2.94
CA ALA A 328 17.36 1.53 -3.36
C ALA A 328 16.17 2.38 -2.90
N ILE A 329 15.14 2.47 -3.74
CA ILE A 329 13.90 3.16 -3.40
C ILE A 329 12.98 2.16 -2.70
N TYR A 330 12.71 2.40 -1.43
CA TYR A 330 11.64 1.77 -0.67
C TYR A 330 10.65 2.87 -0.33
N ALA A 331 9.40 2.73 -0.77
CA ALA A 331 8.37 3.75 -0.60
C ALA A 331 7.29 3.27 0.38
N PRO A 332 7.50 3.40 1.71
CA PRO A 332 6.58 2.86 2.70
C PRO A 332 5.49 3.83 3.14
N PHE A 333 4.38 3.28 3.64
CA PHE A 333 3.40 3.97 4.48
C PHE A 333 2.70 3.03 5.46
N THR A 334 2.09 3.59 6.51
CA THR A 334 1.49 2.81 7.61
C THR A 334 0.05 2.38 7.30
N LEU A 335 -0.30 1.15 7.64
CA LEU A 335 -1.64 0.57 7.44
C LEU A 335 -2.46 0.49 8.74
N GLY A 336 -1.80 0.54 9.89
CA GLY A 336 -2.43 0.55 11.21
C GLY A 336 -3.15 1.84 11.57
N GLY A 337 -4.08 1.74 12.51
CA GLY A 337 -4.80 2.91 13.03
C GLY A 337 -5.95 2.53 13.95
N LEU A 338 -6.93 3.44 14.09
CA LEU A 338 -8.15 3.20 14.87
C LEU A 338 -8.91 1.98 14.33
N LYS A 339 -9.38 1.13 15.25
CA LYS A 339 -10.29 0.04 14.92
C LYS A 339 -11.70 0.62 14.71
N THR A 340 -12.28 0.31 13.57
CA THR A 340 -13.65 0.70 13.22
C THR A 340 -14.48 -0.50 12.78
N ASP A 341 -15.80 -0.41 12.91
CA ASP A 341 -16.73 -1.37 12.30
C ASP A 341 -17.00 -1.03 10.81
N PRO A 342 -17.77 -1.86 10.05
CA PRO A 342 -18.10 -1.58 8.65
C PRO A 342 -18.91 -0.30 8.40
N ASP A 343 -19.52 0.28 9.43
CA ASP A 343 -20.24 1.55 9.38
C ASP A 343 -19.40 2.74 9.88
N SER A 344 -18.10 2.49 10.08
CA SER A 344 -17.05 3.46 10.43
C SER A 344 -17.16 4.06 11.82
N HIS A 345 -17.84 3.39 12.75
CA HIS A 345 -17.78 3.76 14.17
C HIS A 345 -16.43 3.39 14.74
N VAL A 346 -15.79 4.29 15.49
CA VAL A 346 -14.59 3.95 16.26
C VAL A 346 -14.99 3.03 17.42
N LEU A 347 -14.30 1.90 17.57
CA LEU A 347 -14.57 0.92 18.61
C LEU A 347 -13.66 1.15 19.82
N ASP A 348 -14.19 0.89 21.01
CA ASP A 348 -13.43 0.84 22.24
C ASP A 348 -12.72 -0.54 22.41
N PRO A 349 -11.91 -0.75 23.48
CA PRO A 349 -11.24 -2.03 23.70
C PRO A 349 -12.19 -3.23 23.92
N SER A 350 -13.46 -3.00 24.26
CA SER A 350 -14.49 -4.03 24.40
C SER A 350 -15.21 -4.35 23.09
N GLY A 351 -14.92 -3.60 22.01
CA GLY A 351 -15.57 -3.73 20.72
C GLY A 351 -16.88 -2.96 20.61
N VAL A 352 -17.17 -2.05 21.53
CA VAL A 352 -18.39 -1.22 21.52
C VAL A 352 -18.09 0.12 20.84
N PRO A 353 -18.97 0.63 19.96
CA PRO A 353 -18.83 1.95 19.37
C PRO A 353 -18.69 3.06 20.42
N VAL A 354 -17.65 3.89 20.29
CA VAL A 354 -17.49 5.14 21.04
C VAL A 354 -18.56 6.13 20.55
N PRO A 355 -19.52 6.54 21.41
CA PRO A 355 -20.66 7.33 20.94
C PRO A 355 -20.23 8.66 20.33
N GLY A 356 -20.63 8.91 19.08
CA GLY A 356 -20.36 10.17 18.38
C GLY A 356 -18.98 10.26 17.75
N LEU A 357 -18.20 9.17 17.73
CA LEU A 357 -16.88 9.13 17.12
C LEU A 357 -16.84 8.14 15.94
N TYR A 358 -16.33 8.63 14.81
CA TYR A 358 -16.19 7.90 13.57
C TYR A 358 -14.79 8.15 13.01
N ALA A 359 -14.32 7.27 12.13
CA ALA A 359 -13.03 7.45 11.46
C ALA A 359 -13.00 6.71 10.12
N ALA A 360 -12.21 7.22 9.18
CA ALA A 360 -11.99 6.60 7.88
C ALA A 360 -10.58 6.91 7.32
N GLY A 361 -10.22 6.24 6.23
CA GLY A 361 -8.91 6.38 5.59
C GLY A 361 -7.78 5.90 6.49
N ARG A 362 -6.59 6.47 6.30
CA ARG A 362 -5.36 6.02 7.00
C ARG A 362 -5.28 6.37 8.49
N SER A 363 -6.26 7.09 9.03
CA SER A 363 -6.45 7.17 10.48
C SER A 363 -7.02 5.87 11.08
N THR A 364 -7.41 4.91 10.24
CA THR A 364 -8.00 3.63 10.62
C THR A 364 -7.20 2.46 10.11
N ALA A 365 -7.27 1.34 10.82
CA ALA A 365 -6.93 0.04 10.27
C ALA A 365 -8.03 -0.37 9.27
N GLY A 366 -7.69 -0.30 7.98
CA GLY A 366 -8.62 -0.51 6.86
C GLY A 366 -8.78 -1.98 6.48
N ILE A 367 -9.07 -2.22 5.19
CA ILE A 367 -9.14 -3.59 4.65
C ILE A 367 -7.75 -4.22 4.46
N ALA A 368 -6.73 -3.41 4.15
CA ALA A 368 -5.34 -3.85 4.15
C ALA A 368 -4.92 -4.17 5.58
N ALA A 369 -4.53 -5.42 5.85
CA ALA A 369 -4.08 -5.85 7.17
C ALA A 369 -2.56 -5.90 7.22
N HIS A 370 -1.92 -6.80 6.48
CA HIS A 370 -0.45 -6.89 6.37
C HIS A 370 0.01 -6.96 4.91
N GLY A 371 -0.78 -7.61 4.06
CA GLY A 371 -0.66 -7.45 2.61
C GLY A 371 -1.36 -6.18 2.12
N TYR A 372 -0.98 -5.74 0.92
CA TYR A 372 -1.55 -4.56 0.29
C TYR A 372 -1.75 -4.77 -1.21
N VAL A 373 -2.79 -4.11 -1.73
CA VAL A 373 -3.12 -4.03 -3.15
C VAL A 373 -3.26 -2.55 -3.49
N SER A 374 -2.59 -2.09 -4.56
CA SER A 374 -2.65 -0.70 -4.97
C SER A 374 -4.09 -0.24 -5.22
N GLY A 375 -4.37 1.01 -4.85
CA GLY A 375 -5.71 1.59 -4.90
C GLY A 375 -6.58 1.34 -3.68
N ILE A 376 -6.27 0.34 -2.82
CA ILE A 376 -7.06 0.09 -1.60
C ILE A 376 -7.08 1.31 -0.68
N SER A 377 -5.97 2.05 -0.58
CA SER A 377 -5.92 3.19 0.37
C SER A 377 -6.93 4.29 0.01
N LEU A 378 -7.04 4.60 -1.28
CA LEU A 378 -8.02 5.55 -1.80
C LEU A 378 -9.42 4.95 -1.77
N GLY A 379 -9.56 3.70 -2.24
CA GLY A 379 -10.84 3.01 -2.32
C GLY A 379 -11.52 2.82 -0.97
N ASP A 380 -10.80 2.31 0.03
CA ASP A 380 -11.34 2.16 1.38
C ASP A 380 -11.54 3.50 2.08
N GLY A 381 -10.67 4.49 1.83
CA GLY A 381 -10.78 5.83 2.37
C GLY A 381 -12.05 6.54 1.90
N SER A 382 -12.33 6.52 0.60
CA SER A 382 -13.57 7.08 0.04
C SER A 382 -14.79 6.24 0.41
N PHE A 383 -14.68 4.91 0.42
CA PHE A 383 -15.81 4.03 0.76
C PHE A 383 -16.25 4.18 2.21
N PHE A 384 -15.33 4.00 3.16
CA PHE A 384 -15.63 4.13 4.58
C PHE A 384 -15.79 5.60 5.00
N GLY A 385 -15.18 6.55 4.28
CA GLY A 385 -15.47 7.97 4.45
C GLY A 385 -16.94 8.31 4.19
N ARG A 386 -17.53 7.73 3.14
CA ARG A 386 -18.99 7.85 2.89
C ARG A 386 -19.82 7.19 3.99
N ARG A 387 -19.46 5.98 4.42
CA ARG A 387 -20.14 5.28 5.52
C ARG A 387 -20.11 6.11 6.80
N ALA A 388 -18.95 6.68 7.14
CA ALA A 388 -18.81 7.56 8.30
C ALA A 388 -19.72 8.79 8.20
N GLY A 389 -19.78 9.45 7.02
CA GLY A 389 -20.68 10.57 6.76
C GLY A 389 -22.15 10.20 6.93
N GLU A 390 -22.57 9.08 6.32
CA GLU A 390 -23.94 8.56 6.44
C GLU A 390 -24.30 8.23 7.89
N SER A 391 -23.41 7.53 8.61
CA SER A 391 -23.62 7.14 10.01
C SER A 391 -23.67 8.34 10.95
N ALA A 392 -22.82 9.34 10.75
CA ALA A 392 -22.81 10.56 11.55
C ALA A 392 -24.04 11.45 11.30
N ALA A 393 -24.63 11.39 10.10
CA ALA A 393 -25.80 12.18 9.72
C ALA A 393 -27.14 11.53 10.13
N ARG A 394 -27.18 10.24 10.49
CA ARG A 394 -28.40 9.57 10.95
C ARG A 394 -28.93 10.26 12.22
N LYS A 395 -30.19 10.72 12.16
CA LYS A 395 -30.89 11.30 13.32
C LYS A 395 -30.93 10.25 14.44
N LYS A 396 -30.42 10.62 15.62
CA LYS A 396 -30.48 9.82 16.84
C LYS A 396 -31.72 10.15 17.65
#